data_AF-A0A6Y4BV73-F1
#
_entry.id   AF-A0A6Y4BV73-F1
#
_cell.length_a   1.000
_cell.length_b   1.000
_cell.length_c   1.000
_cell.angle_alpha   90.00
_cell.angle_beta   90.00
_cell.angle_gamma   90.00
#
_symmetry.space_group_name_H-M   'P 1'
#
loop_
_entity.id
_entity.type
_entity.pdbx_description
1 polymer ?
#
loop_
_entity_poly.entity_id
_entity_poly.type
_entity_poly.pdbx_seq_one_letter_code
_entity_poly.pdbx_strand_id
1 'polypeptide(L)'
;MTDKEILEWIHNTSPTIEEQLRRWLDEIMENGHQSSEYAHGIELYDGIQLALLRPYTNKYNGFCLSICTVRLPAEIQGKGWFKSFLKLCCEINPWRDVILEDVGNEHLLSFCKRNNFQVLDPFYKTTYVVDKQAVMNLVTKPLGRYTDYLTLNKSV
;
A
#
# COMPACT_ATOMS: atom_id res chain seq x y z
N MET A 1 -19.30 0.24 -1.54
CA MET A 1 -19.76 1.43 -0.77
C MET A 1 -19.43 2.68 -1.58
N THR A 2 -20.19 3.75 -1.42
CA THR A 2 -19.80 5.08 -1.92
C THR A 2 -18.68 5.67 -1.06
N ASP A 3 -17.92 6.63 -1.59
CA ASP A 3 -16.86 7.32 -0.83
C ASP A 3 -17.38 7.92 0.49
N LYS A 4 -18.60 8.45 0.46
CA LYS A 4 -19.27 8.99 1.65
C LYS A 4 -19.49 7.91 2.71
N GLU A 5 -20.00 6.74 2.32
CA GLU A 5 -20.24 5.63 3.23
C GLU A 5 -18.92 5.10 3.81
N ILE A 6 -17.84 5.08 3.02
CA ILE A 6 -16.51 4.68 3.48
C ILE A 6 -16.00 5.65 4.54
N LEU A 7 -16.10 6.96 4.29
CA LEU A 7 -15.69 7.98 5.24
C LEU A 7 -16.52 7.94 6.54
N GLU A 8 -17.83 7.73 6.43
CA GLU A 8 -18.71 7.55 7.59
C GLU A 8 -18.32 6.30 8.40
N TRP A 9 -18.04 5.18 7.74
CA TRP A 9 -17.57 3.96 8.41
C TRP A 9 -16.22 4.18 9.11
N ILE A 10 -15.26 4.83 8.44
CA ILE A 10 -13.95 5.17 9.03
C ILE A 10 -14.14 6.04 10.27
N HIS A 11 -14.98 7.07 10.20
CA HIS A 11 -15.25 7.96 11.32
C HIS A 11 -15.90 7.22 12.50
N ASN A 12 -16.88 6.37 12.22
CA ASN A 12 -17.67 5.70 13.27
C ASN A 12 -16.95 4.53 13.92
N THR A 13 -16.06 3.84 13.21
CA THR A 13 -15.42 2.61 13.68
C THR A 13 -13.92 2.76 13.95
N SER A 14 -13.30 3.84 13.47
CA SER A 14 -11.85 4.08 13.58
C SER A 14 -11.01 2.85 13.19
N PRO A 15 -11.23 2.27 11.99
CA PRO A 15 -10.56 1.05 11.56
C PRO A 15 -9.07 1.33 11.30
N THR A 16 -8.22 0.34 11.54
CA THR A 16 -6.82 0.32 11.10
C THR A 16 -6.72 0.36 9.58
N ILE A 17 -5.55 0.72 9.07
CA ILE A 17 -5.23 0.58 7.64
C ILE A 17 -5.35 -0.89 7.18
N GLU A 18 -5.03 -1.86 8.03
CA GLU A 18 -5.22 -3.27 7.72
C GLU A 18 -6.70 -3.64 7.54
N GLU A 19 -7.56 -3.22 8.46
CA GLU A 19 -9.01 -3.47 8.38
C GLU A 19 -9.64 -2.81 7.15
N GLN A 20 -9.23 -1.57 6.84
CA GLN A 20 -9.66 -0.87 5.62
C GLN A 20 -9.23 -1.61 4.35
N LEU A 21 -7.96 -2.05 4.30
CA LEU A 21 -7.42 -2.78 3.15
C LEU A 21 -8.11 -4.12 2.97
N ARG A 22 -8.33 -4.88 4.05
CA ARG A 22 -9.05 -6.17 3.99
C ARG A 22 -10.46 -6.00 3.46
N ARG A 23 -11.23 -5.06 4.01
CA ARG A 23 -12.60 -4.79 3.56
C ARG A 23 -12.66 -4.44 2.07
N TRP A 24 -11.73 -3.62 1.59
CA TRP A 24 -11.66 -3.28 0.17
C TRP A 24 -11.24 -4.49 -0.69
N LEU A 25 -10.29 -5.30 -0.25
CA LEU A 25 -9.92 -6.52 -0.97
C LEU A 25 -11.09 -7.50 -1.06
N ASP A 26 -11.84 -7.70 0.03
CA ASP A 26 -13.03 -8.55 0.03
C ASP A 26 -14.07 -8.05 -0.98
N GLU A 27 -14.36 -6.75 -1.00
CA GLU A 27 -15.24 -6.09 -1.97
C GLU A 27 -14.78 -6.32 -3.42
N ILE A 28 -13.49 -6.14 -3.73
CA ILE A 28 -12.98 -6.37 -5.09
C ILE A 28 -12.97 -7.86 -5.45
N MET A 29 -12.72 -8.75 -4.49
CA MET A 29 -12.75 -10.20 -4.74
C MET A 29 -14.17 -10.72 -4.98
N GLU A 30 -15.18 -10.15 -4.33
CA GLU A 30 -16.58 -10.52 -4.52
C GLU A 30 -17.17 -9.94 -5.81
N ASN A 31 -16.92 -8.66 -6.08
CA ASN A 31 -17.61 -7.91 -7.14
C ASN A 31 -16.75 -7.65 -8.38
N GLY A 32 -15.43 -7.78 -8.29
CA GLY A 32 -14.50 -7.55 -9.39
C GLY A 32 -14.70 -6.20 -10.08
N HIS A 33 -14.78 -6.21 -11.41
CA HIS A 33 -15.00 -5.00 -12.22
C HIS A 33 -16.37 -4.33 -12.00
N GLN A 34 -17.32 -4.99 -11.34
CA GLN A 34 -18.63 -4.41 -11.03
C GLN A 34 -18.59 -3.52 -9.78
N SER A 35 -17.53 -3.60 -8.97
CA SER A 35 -17.37 -2.72 -7.82
C SER A 35 -17.11 -1.28 -8.27
N SER A 36 -17.81 -0.32 -7.66
CA SER A 36 -17.53 1.11 -7.86
C SER A 36 -16.12 1.51 -7.41
N GLU A 37 -15.54 0.71 -6.52
CA GLU A 37 -14.22 0.90 -5.93
C GLU A 37 -13.10 0.31 -6.81
N TYR A 38 -13.46 -0.47 -7.85
CA TYR A 38 -12.48 -1.01 -8.79
C TYR A 38 -11.79 0.10 -9.58
N ALA A 39 -12.57 1.02 -10.18
CA ALA A 39 -12.04 2.04 -11.09
C ALA A 39 -11.22 3.11 -10.35
N HIS A 40 -11.69 3.54 -9.18
CA HIS A 40 -11.08 4.63 -8.41
C HIS A 40 -9.95 4.13 -7.50
N GLY A 41 -10.03 2.88 -7.03
CA GLY A 41 -9.18 2.37 -5.97
C GLY A 41 -9.72 2.73 -4.59
N ILE A 42 -8.87 2.61 -3.57
CA ILE A 42 -9.16 2.97 -2.18
C ILE A 42 -8.08 3.86 -1.60
N GLU A 43 -8.50 4.90 -0.88
CA GLU A 43 -7.62 5.67 0.00
C GLU A 43 -7.75 5.14 1.44
N LEU A 44 -6.64 4.67 1.99
CA LEU A 44 -6.53 4.17 3.36
C LEU A 44 -6.01 5.27 4.28
N TYR A 45 -6.66 5.44 5.43
CA TYR A 45 -6.41 6.53 6.36
C TYR A 45 -6.09 6.05 7.78
N ASP A 46 -5.07 6.62 8.42
CA ASP A 46 -4.91 6.55 9.88
C ASP A 46 -4.24 7.83 10.39
N GLY A 47 -5.00 8.60 11.17
CA GLY A 47 -4.65 9.98 11.51
C GLY A 47 -4.48 10.83 10.25
N ILE A 48 -3.26 11.26 9.97
CA ILE A 48 -2.90 12.06 8.79
C ILE A 48 -2.06 11.27 7.77
N GLN A 49 -1.95 9.95 7.93
CA GLN A 49 -1.36 9.06 6.94
C GLN A 49 -2.35 8.78 5.82
N LEU A 50 -1.84 8.63 4.59
CA LEU A 50 -2.63 8.23 3.44
C LEU A 50 -1.86 7.21 2.59
N ALA A 51 -2.55 6.14 2.18
CA ALA A 51 -2.10 5.25 1.11
C ALA A 51 -3.22 5.04 0.09
N LEU A 52 -2.95 5.31 -1.20
CA LEU A 52 -3.88 5.04 -2.29
C LEU A 52 -3.49 3.73 -2.98
N LEU A 53 -4.45 2.82 -3.14
CA LEU A 53 -4.25 1.53 -3.81
C LEU A 53 -5.27 1.31 -4.92
N ARG A 54 -4.89 0.52 -5.92
CA ARG A 54 -5.75 0.09 -7.03
C ARG A 54 -5.59 -1.40 -7.32
N PRO A 55 -6.62 -2.06 -7.87
CA PRO A 55 -6.57 -3.48 -8.21
C PRO A 55 -6.01 -3.72 -9.62
N TYR A 56 -5.44 -2.68 -10.24
CA TYR A 56 -4.87 -2.69 -11.58
C TYR A 56 -3.74 -1.66 -11.69
N THR A 57 -2.94 -1.77 -12.73
CA THR A 57 -2.01 -0.73 -13.19
C THR A 57 -1.86 -0.82 -14.71
N ASN A 58 -1.37 0.26 -15.32
CA ASN A 58 -1.10 0.28 -16.75
C ASN A 58 0.00 -0.72 -17.11
N LYS A 59 -0.13 -1.40 -18.26
CA LYS A 59 0.85 -2.38 -18.78
C LYS A 59 1.04 -3.62 -17.88
N TYR A 60 0.10 -3.88 -16.98
CA TYR A 60 0.01 -5.14 -16.26
C TYR A 60 -1.24 -5.91 -16.72
N ASN A 61 -1.08 -7.20 -16.99
CA ASN A 61 -2.18 -8.05 -17.46
C ASN A 61 -2.87 -8.73 -16.27
N GLY A 62 -4.13 -8.35 -16.02
CA GLY A 62 -4.95 -8.91 -14.93
C GLY A 62 -4.91 -8.07 -13.65
N PHE A 63 -5.40 -8.65 -12.56
CA PHE A 63 -5.43 -7.98 -11.27
C PHE A 63 -4.05 -7.96 -10.58
N CYS A 64 -3.75 -6.85 -9.93
CA CYS A 64 -2.57 -6.67 -9.08
C CYS A 64 -2.89 -5.69 -7.95
N LEU A 65 -2.15 -5.77 -6.84
CA LEU A 65 -2.27 -4.77 -5.79
C LEU A 65 -1.29 -3.63 -6.09
N SER A 66 -1.77 -2.58 -6.72
CA SER A 66 -0.97 -1.39 -7.03
C SER A 66 -1.02 -0.41 -5.87
N ILE A 67 0.14 0.07 -5.43
CA ILE A 67 0.29 1.16 -4.45
C ILE A 67 0.66 2.41 -5.24
N CYS A 68 -0.31 3.32 -5.38
CA CYS A 68 -0.22 4.48 -6.25
C CYS A 68 0.33 5.72 -5.53
N THR A 69 0.08 5.84 -4.23
CA THR A 69 0.55 6.99 -3.43
C THR A 69 0.71 6.55 -1.98
N VAL A 70 1.78 7.01 -1.35
CA VAL A 70 1.94 6.96 0.11
C VAL A 70 2.36 8.35 0.58
N ARG A 71 1.59 8.92 1.50
CA ARG A 71 1.91 10.20 2.15
C ARG A 71 2.02 9.98 3.65
N LEU A 72 3.22 10.26 4.18
CA LEU A 72 3.50 10.16 5.60
C LEU A 72 3.89 11.53 6.15
N PRO A 73 3.34 11.92 7.30
CA PRO A 73 3.78 13.13 7.99
C PRO A 73 5.23 12.99 8.45
N ALA A 74 5.96 14.12 8.50
CA ALA A 74 7.42 14.14 8.71
C ALA A 74 7.84 13.47 10.03
N GLU A 75 6.96 13.50 11.03
CA GLU A 75 7.15 12.97 12.38
C GLU A 75 7.28 11.45 12.40
N ILE A 76 6.74 10.74 11.40
CA ILE A 76 6.80 9.26 11.33
C ILE A 76 7.70 8.75 10.21
N GLN A 77 8.20 9.64 9.34
CA GLN A 77 9.16 9.25 8.30
C GLN A 77 10.45 8.70 8.94
N GLY A 78 10.98 7.63 8.34
CA GLY A 78 12.17 6.93 8.86
C GLY A 78 11.91 6.00 10.04
N LYS A 79 10.64 5.77 10.44
CA LYS A 79 10.28 4.88 11.56
C LYS A 79 9.79 3.50 11.13
N GLY A 80 10.08 3.11 9.89
CA GLY A 80 9.79 1.77 9.37
C GLY A 80 8.34 1.54 8.89
N TRP A 81 7.45 2.54 8.99
CA TRP A 81 6.03 2.41 8.61
C TRP A 81 5.84 1.80 7.21
N PHE A 82 6.51 2.36 6.19
CA PHE A 82 6.33 1.90 4.81
C PHE A 82 6.76 0.44 4.60
N LYS A 83 7.80 -0.02 5.32
CA LYS A 83 8.24 -1.41 5.23
C LYS A 83 7.19 -2.35 5.85
N SER A 84 6.62 -1.97 7.00
CA SER A 84 5.52 -2.71 7.62
C SER A 84 4.28 -2.73 6.72
N PHE A 85 3.93 -1.60 6.11
CA PHE A 85 2.79 -1.48 5.20
C PHE A 85 2.98 -2.31 3.93
N LEU A 86 4.17 -2.26 3.31
CA LEU A 86 4.48 -3.06 2.13
C LEU A 86 4.47 -4.56 2.43
N LYS A 87 4.94 -4.96 3.62
CA LYS A 87 4.88 -6.34 4.08
C LYS A 87 3.44 -6.81 4.25
N LEU A 88 2.60 -6.01 4.93
CA LEU A 88 1.17 -6.28 5.03
C LEU A 88 0.54 -6.46 3.65
N CYS A 89 0.83 -5.55 2.71
CA CYS A 89 0.33 -5.66 1.33
C CYS A 89 0.75 -6.99 0.67
N CYS A 90 1.99 -7.45 0.86
CA CYS A 90 2.43 -8.74 0.34
C CYS A 90 1.75 -9.93 1.03
N GLU A 91 1.48 -9.82 2.33
CA GLU A 91 0.84 -10.88 3.15
C GLU A 91 -0.62 -11.12 2.77
N ILE A 92 -1.37 -10.05 2.49
CA ILE A 92 -2.82 -10.15 2.29
C ILE A 92 -3.26 -9.99 0.83
N ASN A 93 -2.34 -9.63 -0.07
CA ASN A 93 -2.65 -9.52 -1.50
C ASN A 93 -3.16 -10.87 -2.06
N PRO A 94 -4.40 -10.94 -2.58
CA PRO A 94 -4.95 -12.16 -3.16
C PRO A 94 -4.41 -12.45 -4.57
N TRP A 95 -3.77 -11.46 -5.21
CA TRP A 95 -3.27 -11.57 -6.57
C TRP A 95 -1.77 -11.89 -6.63
N ARG A 96 -1.28 -12.17 -7.84
CA ARG A 96 0.10 -12.57 -8.08
C ARG A 96 1.10 -11.52 -7.57
N ASP A 97 0.94 -10.26 -7.97
CA ASP A 97 1.96 -9.24 -7.78
C ASP A 97 1.45 -8.05 -6.96
N VAL A 98 2.38 -7.41 -6.24
CA VAL A 98 2.22 -6.07 -5.66
C VAL A 98 3.06 -5.12 -6.51
N ILE A 99 2.50 -3.97 -6.87
CA ILE A 99 3.16 -2.98 -7.73
C ILE A 99 3.36 -1.68 -6.94
N LEU A 100 4.54 -1.08 -7.06
CA LEU A 100 4.78 0.30 -6.63
C LEU A 100 4.78 1.19 -7.87
N GLU A 101 3.85 2.15 -7.94
CA GLU A 101 3.78 3.09 -9.06
C GLU A 101 4.62 4.35 -8.82
N ASP A 102 5.18 4.86 -9.91
CA ASP A 102 5.84 6.16 -10.01
C ASP A 102 6.73 6.53 -8.82
N VAL A 103 7.68 5.65 -8.50
CA VAL A 103 8.63 5.83 -7.41
C VAL A 103 9.59 6.99 -7.73
N GLY A 104 9.19 8.20 -7.31
CA GLY A 104 10.01 9.42 -7.43
C GLY A 104 10.89 9.74 -6.23
N ASN A 105 10.67 9.08 -5.07
CA ASN A 105 11.49 9.28 -3.88
C ASN A 105 12.82 8.51 -3.98
N GLU A 106 13.97 9.19 -3.86
CA GLU A 106 15.29 8.58 -4.05
C GLU A 106 15.61 7.47 -3.03
N HIS A 107 15.15 7.61 -1.78
CA HIS A 107 15.34 6.56 -0.76
C HIS A 107 14.53 5.32 -1.09
N LEU A 108 13.28 5.48 -1.55
CA LEU A 108 12.43 4.38 -1.99
C LEU A 108 12.97 3.73 -3.27
N LEU A 109 13.44 4.52 -4.23
CA LEU A 109 14.11 4.02 -5.44
C LEU A 109 15.32 3.15 -5.08
N SER A 110 16.15 3.63 -4.15
CA SER A 110 17.31 2.89 -3.66
C SER A 110 16.90 1.62 -2.91
N PHE A 111 15.79 1.65 -2.17
CA PHE A 111 15.21 0.47 -1.54
C PHE A 111 14.73 -0.55 -2.57
N CYS A 112 14.02 -0.14 -3.62
CA CYS A 112 13.57 -1.04 -4.70
C CYS A 112 14.75 -1.77 -5.35
N LYS A 113 15.82 -1.02 -5.70
CA LYS A 113 17.04 -1.58 -6.29
C LYS A 113 17.74 -2.58 -5.38
N ARG A 114 17.92 -2.24 -4.10
CA ARG A 114 18.59 -3.12 -3.12
C ARG A 114 17.82 -4.42 -2.84
N ASN A 115 16.51 -4.42 -3.04
CA ASN A 115 15.65 -5.59 -2.81
C ASN A 115 15.25 -6.30 -4.11
N ASN A 116 15.97 -6.06 -5.21
CA ASN A 116 15.75 -6.72 -6.51
C ASN A 116 14.33 -6.57 -7.09
N PHE A 117 13.64 -5.46 -6.78
CA PHE A 117 12.34 -5.19 -7.40
C PHE A 117 12.55 -4.96 -8.90
N GLN A 118 11.67 -5.54 -9.70
CA GLN A 118 11.79 -5.51 -11.16
C GLN A 118 11.01 -4.33 -11.72
N VAL A 119 11.55 -3.63 -12.72
CA VAL A 119 10.76 -2.61 -13.44
C VAL A 119 9.62 -3.33 -14.16
N LEU A 120 8.39 -2.83 -14.02
CA LEU A 120 7.21 -3.44 -14.61
C LEU A 120 7.26 -3.46 -16.13
N ASP A 121 7.53 -2.29 -16.73
CA ASP A 121 7.58 -2.10 -18.18
C ASP A 121 8.64 -1.03 -18.49
N PRO A 122 9.46 -1.19 -19.55
CA PRO A 122 10.48 -0.20 -19.94
C PRO A 122 9.96 1.22 -20.15
N PHE A 123 8.67 1.38 -20.48
CA PHE A 123 8.00 2.68 -20.59
C PHE A 123 7.81 3.36 -19.23
N TYR A 124 7.54 2.58 -18.17
CA TYR A 124 7.34 3.06 -16.79
C TYR A 124 8.55 2.71 -15.91
N LYS A 125 9.67 3.40 -16.14
CA LYS A 125 10.96 3.13 -15.47
C LYS A 125 10.96 3.30 -13.96
N THR A 126 9.95 3.97 -13.40
CA THR A 126 9.77 4.22 -11.96
C THR A 126 8.68 3.35 -11.35
N THR A 127 8.05 2.45 -12.12
CA THR A 127 7.04 1.49 -11.63
C THR A 127 7.67 0.11 -11.45
N TYR A 128 7.49 -0.48 -10.29
CA TYR A 128 8.18 -1.70 -9.87
C TYR A 128 7.22 -2.82 -9.49
N VAL A 129 7.48 -4.02 -10.00
CA VAL A 129 6.98 -5.28 -9.44
C VAL A 129 7.79 -5.62 -8.20
N VAL A 130 7.10 -5.76 -7.08
CA VAL A 130 7.70 -6.05 -5.77
C VAL A 130 8.19 -7.50 -5.72
N ASP A 131 9.44 -7.70 -5.30
CA ASP A 131 9.93 -9.02 -4.91
C ASP A 131 9.31 -9.38 -3.55
N LYS A 132 8.21 -10.15 -3.59
CA LYS A 132 7.48 -10.58 -2.39
C LYS A 132 8.38 -11.31 -1.41
N GLN A 133 9.27 -12.19 -1.88
CA GLN A 133 10.15 -12.96 -0.97
C GLN A 133 11.14 -12.04 -0.26
N ALA A 134 11.73 -11.08 -0.97
CA ALA A 134 12.61 -10.08 -0.37
C ALA A 134 11.87 -9.26 0.70
N VAL A 135 10.63 -8.84 0.43
CA VAL A 135 9.80 -8.12 1.40
C VAL A 135 9.45 -8.99 2.62
N MET A 136 9.05 -10.24 2.41
CA MET A 136 8.71 -11.16 3.50
C MET A 136 9.90 -11.42 4.43
N ASN A 137 11.12 -11.38 3.90
CA ASN A 137 12.37 -11.51 4.66
C ASN A 137 12.78 -10.25 5.43
N LEU A 138 12.12 -9.11 5.24
CA LEU A 138 12.40 -7.90 6.00
C LEU A 138 12.04 -8.11 7.48
N VAL A 139 12.97 -7.73 8.35
CA VAL A 139 12.73 -7.62 9.80
C VAL A 139 11.94 -6.34 10.04
N THR A 140 10.64 -6.48 10.23
CA THR A 140 9.71 -5.37 10.52
C THR A 140 8.84 -5.73 11.71
N LYS A 141 8.33 -4.71 12.40
CA LYS A 141 7.17 -4.89 13.29
C LYS A 141 5.90 -5.00 12.44
N PRO A 142 4.81 -5.61 12.96
CA PRO A 142 3.48 -5.47 12.36
C PRO A 142 3.12 -4.01 12.14
N LEU A 143 2.26 -3.74 11.16
CA LEU A 143 1.79 -2.38 10.91
C LEU A 143 1.00 -1.88 12.13
N GLY A 144 1.50 -0.83 12.78
CA GLY A 144 0.86 -0.22 13.94
C GLY A 144 -0.08 0.92 13.55
N ARG A 145 -0.73 1.49 14.56
CA ARG A 145 -1.51 2.73 14.44
C ARG A 145 -0.58 3.93 14.26
N TYR A 146 -1.06 5.02 13.68
CA TYR A 146 -0.33 6.28 13.55
C TYR A 146 0.33 6.73 14.87
N THR A 147 -0.41 6.64 15.97
CA THR A 147 0.05 7.01 17.30
C THR A 147 1.25 6.20 17.79
N ASP A 148 1.36 4.93 17.38
CA ASP A 148 2.46 4.06 17.79
C ASP A 148 3.79 4.60 17.25
N TYR A 149 3.78 5.11 16.02
CA TYR A 149 4.97 5.66 15.37
C TYR A 149 5.38 7.04 15.93
N LEU A 150 4.49 7.79 16.58
CA LEU A 150 4.86 9.06 17.21
C LEU A 150 5.88 8.86 18.33
N THR A 151 5.80 7.74 19.04
CA THR A 151 6.68 7.41 20.18
C THR A 151 8.03 6.81 19.80
N LEU A 152 8.17 6.35 18.56
CA LEU A 152 9.39 5.67 18.10
C LEU A 152 10.50 6.68 17.74
N ASN A 153 11.75 6.29 17.97
CA ASN A 153 12.90 7.00 17.41
C ASN A 153 13.06 6.64 15.92
N LYS A 154 13.63 7.57 15.15
CA LYS A 154 13.98 7.29 13.74
C LYS A 154 14.98 6.12 13.70
N SER A 155 14.76 5.18 12.79
CA SER A 155 15.74 4.14 12.51
C SER A 155 16.97 4.79 11.88
N VAL A 156 18.15 4.52 12.44
CA VAL A 156 19.45 4.93 11.89
C VAL A 156 19.72 4.21 10.58
#